data_AF-A0A525VGS3-F1
#
_entry.id   AF-A0A525VGS3-F1
#
_cell.length_a   1.000
_cell.length_b   1.000
_cell.length_c   1.000
_cell.angle_alpha   90.00
_cell.angle_beta   90.00
_cell.angle_gamma   90.00
#
_symmetry.space_group_name_H-M   'P 1'
#
loop_
_entity.id
_entity.type
_entity.pdbx_description
1 polymer ?
#
loop_
_entity_poly.entity_id
_entity_poly.type
_entity_poly.pdbx_seq_one_letter_code
_entity_poly.pdbx_strand_id
1 'polypeptide(L)'
;MLVERGASRMTEQAIFTASLSSPPVSRWLGFFPEFRQDSLGFLLRCHSYGDVVKLPMGRMAELLFRQQDFAMYLLNNPADVKHVLVTNQHHYTKNPVPPVEARIFGKGVLHTEGETHHHQRRLFLPFFHGDHVASYTSLITEKTSALVASWHNGATVDIEREMTTLTLSVIWRLLFGQDVSSDAAQIAEAVTTGQHLITKQYNSLLAWITPLWVPTARHREFSRGQEFMDGRITGMIQNRRAGHHGDQDVLALLLAATNEAGQPLNDKEIRDELVTFLLAGHETMANALTWTWFLLSQSQTVRARLAHELETVLGNRLPTAADVPRLVYTKMVWDEALRLYPPAWLLHSRVGHAEDRLPSGALLPPGAIVFISPWSMHRNARWFPDPNRFDPDRFSPEAKQARPAFSYIPFGGGGRRCLGESFAELEGLLIIATLASKVRLRLVDGQAILPNPLFTLRPNIPVHMTIESVATPERYPTTV
;
A
#
# COMPACT_ATOMS: atom_id res chain seq x y z
N MET A 1 73.55 14.67 7.35
CA MET A 1 73.23 13.25 7.08
C MET A 1 72.01 12.86 7.90
N LEU A 2 70.94 12.41 7.21
CA LEU A 2 69.77 11.60 7.67
C LEU A 2 68.82 12.28 8.70
N VAL A 3 67.62 12.81 8.39
CA VAL A 3 66.37 12.34 7.72
C VAL A 3 65.41 11.56 8.64
N GLU A 4 64.16 12.10 8.73
CA GLU A 4 62.83 11.55 9.16
C GLU A 4 62.55 11.28 10.66
N ARG A 5 61.60 11.92 11.38
CA ARG A 5 60.11 12.14 11.28
C ARG A 5 59.23 10.88 11.37
N GLY A 6 58.31 10.86 12.35
CA GLY A 6 57.09 10.02 12.38
C GLY A 6 56.79 9.43 13.76
N ALA A 7 56.06 10.09 14.65
CA ALA A 7 54.58 10.16 14.74
C ALA A 7 53.96 9.06 15.64
N SER A 8 53.37 9.53 16.74
CA SER A 8 52.33 8.92 17.58
C SER A 8 51.54 7.80 16.93
N ARG A 9 51.63 6.60 17.51
CA ARG A 9 50.58 5.59 17.37
C ARG A 9 49.43 5.96 18.31
N MET A 10 48.43 6.63 17.74
CA MET A 10 47.07 6.62 18.26
C MET A 10 46.58 5.18 18.32
N THR A 11 46.04 4.81 19.47
CA THR A 11 45.13 3.68 19.68
C THR A 11 44.02 3.71 18.65
N GLU A 12 44.09 2.84 17.64
CA GLU A 12 42.95 2.45 16.82
C GLU A 12 41.91 1.79 17.74
N GLN A 13 40.79 2.50 17.94
CA GLN A 13 39.57 1.90 18.45
C GLN A 13 39.19 0.75 17.52
N ALA A 14 39.15 -0.46 18.07
CA ALA A 14 38.61 -1.63 17.41
C ALA A 14 37.20 -1.29 16.89
N ILE A 15 37.04 -1.26 15.57
CA ILE A 15 35.76 -1.16 14.89
C ILE A 15 35.01 -2.45 15.21
N PHE A 16 34.14 -2.40 16.21
CA PHE A 16 33.19 -3.48 16.49
C PHE A 16 32.18 -3.52 15.33
N THR A 17 32.45 -4.32 14.31
CA THR A 17 31.42 -4.81 13.40
C THR A 17 30.55 -5.78 14.20
N ALA A 18 29.65 -5.25 15.02
CA ALA A 18 28.63 -6.08 15.66
C ALA A 18 27.91 -6.86 14.55
N SER A 19 28.08 -8.18 14.53
CA SER A 19 27.41 -9.04 13.56
C SER A 19 25.92 -8.79 13.71
N LEU A 20 25.27 -8.30 12.65
CA LEU A 20 23.84 -8.08 12.67
C LEU A 20 23.14 -9.38 13.08
N SER A 21 22.23 -9.26 14.04
CA SER A 21 21.41 -10.37 14.52
C SER A 21 20.59 -10.97 13.38
N SER A 22 20.42 -12.28 13.39
CA SER A 22 19.63 -13.03 12.42
C SER A 22 18.71 -14.04 13.12
N PRO A 23 17.47 -14.20 12.67
CA PRO A 23 16.62 -15.29 13.12
C PRO A 23 17.18 -16.65 12.67
N PRO A 24 16.84 -17.75 13.37
CA PRO A 24 17.15 -19.09 12.90
C PRO A 24 16.38 -19.33 11.60
N VAL A 25 17.10 -19.63 10.52
CA VAL A 25 16.55 -19.85 9.18
C VAL A 25 17.21 -21.05 8.52
N SER A 26 16.59 -21.58 7.48
CA SER A 26 17.14 -22.71 6.71
C SER A 26 18.51 -22.40 6.12
N ARG A 27 19.49 -23.29 6.32
CA ARG A 27 20.82 -23.16 5.70
C ARG A 27 20.78 -23.14 4.17
N TRP A 28 19.88 -23.92 3.57
CA TRP A 28 19.79 -24.06 2.12
C TRP A 28 18.81 -23.08 1.50
N LEU A 29 17.66 -22.88 2.15
CA LEU A 29 16.55 -22.09 1.64
C LEU A 29 16.44 -20.70 2.29
N GLY A 30 17.33 -20.34 3.21
CA GLY A 30 17.29 -19.05 3.90
C GLY A 30 16.01 -18.88 4.70
N PHE A 31 15.56 -17.62 4.79
CA PHE A 31 14.33 -17.22 5.50
C PHE A 31 13.02 -17.55 4.75
N PHE A 32 13.10 -18.00 3.48
CA PHE A 32 11.92 -18.21 2.63
C PHE A 32 10.90 -19.21 3.20
N PRO A 33 11.29 -20.37 3.78
CA PRO A 33 10.33 -21.30 4.37
C PRO A 33 9.53 -20.70 5.53
N GLU A 34 10.20 -20.03 6.45
CA GLU A 34 9.60 -19.39 7.61
C GLU A 34 8.68 -18.23 7.19
N PHE A 35 9.13 -17.43 6.22
CA PHE A 35 8.34 -16.34 5.66
C PHE A 35 7.12 -16.83 4.89
N ARG A 36 7.23 -17.95 4.17
CA ARG A 36 6.11 -18.54 3.44
C ARG A 36 5.07 -19.16 4.38
N GLN A 37 5.51 -19.70 5.53
CA GLN A 37 4.61 -20.32 6.50
C GLN A 37 3.78 -19.27 7.25
N ASP A 38 4.41 -18.16 7.67
CA ASP A 38 3.78 -17.11 8.46
C ASP A 38 4.52 -15.78 8.22
N SER A 39 4.21 -15.09 7.11
CA SER A 39 4.93 -13.87 6.71
C SER A 39 4.79 -12.77 7.75
N LEU A 40 3.56 -12.56 8.24
CA LEU A 40 3.24 -11.47 9.16
C LEU A 40 3.83 -11.72 10.55
N GLY A 41 3.68 -12.92 11.10
CA GLY A 41 4.27 -13.26 12.39
C GLY A 41 5.79 -13.37 12.33
N PHE A 42 6.37 -13.82 11.20
CA PHE A 42 7.83 -13.79 11.00
C PHE A 42 8.40 -12.38 11.12
N LEU A 43 7.78 -11.39 10.47
CA LEU A 43 8.19 -9.99 10.57
C LEU A 43 8.10 -9.46 12.01
N LEU A 44 7.04 -9.80 12.74
CA LEU A 44 6.91 -9.39 14.14
C LEU A 44 7.95 -10.05 15.05
N ARG A 45 8.31 -11.32 14.82
CA ARG A 45 9.38 -12.00 15.56
C ARG A 45 10.74 -11.34 15.33
N CYS A 46 10.95 -10.72 14.16
CA CYS A 46 12.20 -10.01 13.86
C CYS A 46 12.47 -8.83 14.81
N HIS A 47 11.45 -8.26 15.46
CA HIS A 47 11.66 -7.22 16.48
C HIS A 47 12.59 -7.64 17.62
N SER A 48 12.63 -8.93 17.96
CA SER A 48 13.50 -9.47 19.03
C SER A 48 14.98 -9.52 18.67
N TYR A 49 15.32 -9.35 17.38
CA TYR A 49 16.69 -9.44 16.89
C TYR A 49 17.36 -8.05 16.86
N GLY A 50 16.61 -6.98 16.60
CA GLY A 50 17.11 -5.62 16.75
C GLY A 50 16.49 -4.64 15.75
N ASP A 51 17.12 -3.46 15.67
CA ASP A 51 16.73 -2.38 14.77
C ASP A 51 16.96 -2.71 13.29
N VAL A 52 18.02 -3.47 13.02
CA VAL A 52 18.38 -3.97 11.69
C VAL A 52 18.60 -5.46 11.78
N VAL A 53 17.79 -6.23 11.04
CA VAL A 53 17.82 -7.69 11.07
C VAL A 53 18.31 -8.21 9.75
N LYS A 54 19.42 -8.97 9.79
CA LYS A 54 19.95 -9.64 8.60
C LYS A 54 19.17 -10.94 8.38
N LEU A 55 18.66 -11.13 7.18
CA LEU A 55 17.85 -12.27 6.75
C LEU A 55 18.60 -13.06 5.66
N PRO A 56 19.33 -14.12 6.03
CA PRO A 56 20.07 -14.94 5.06
C PRO A 56 19.14 -15.58 4.03
N MET A 57 19.51 -15.53 2.75
CA MET A 57 18.75 -16.11 1.64
C MET A 57 19.09 -17.59 1.38
N GLY A 58 20.11 -18.12 2.07
CA GLY A 58 20.52 -19.52 2.03
C GLY A 58 21.41 -19.87 0.86
N ARG A 59 22.07 -21.03 0.95
CA ARG A 59 23.08 -21.49 -0.01
C ARG A 59 22.58 -21.62 -1.45
N MET A 60 21.30 -21.93 -1.65
CA MET A 60 20.75 -22.00 -3.01
C MET A 60 20.79 -20.63 -3.69
N ALA A 61 20.43 -19.57 -2.96
CA ALA A 61 20.48 -18.22 -3.49
C ALA A 61 21.93 -17.79 -3.75
N GLU A 62 22.84 -18.10 -2.83
CA GLU A 62 24.28 -17.81 -3.01
C GLU A 62 24.85 -18.45 -4.30
N LEU A 63 24.45 -19.70 -4.59
CA LEU A 63 24.87 -20.40 -5.82
C LEU A 63 24.23 -19.81 -7.08
N LEU A 64 22.93 -19.51 -7.04
CA LEU A 64 22.19 -18.99 -8.19
C LEU A 64 22.64 -17.58 -8.59
N PHE A 65 22.87 -16.71 -7.60
CA PHE A 65 23.28 -15.31 -7.83
C PHE A 65 24.80 -15.10 -7.75
N ARG A 66 25.57 -16.16 -7.46
CA ARG A 66 27.04 -16.12 -7.30
C ARG A 66 27.49 -15.04 -6.29
N GLN A 67 26.73 -14.88 -5.22
CA GLN A 67 26.98 -13.89 -4.18
C GLN A 67 27.14 -14.61 -2.84
N GLN A 68 28.30 -14.44 -2.20
CA GLN A 68 28.53 -15.01 -0.87
C GLN A 68 27.75 -14.23 0.19
N ASP A 69 27.27 -14.93 1.22
CA ASP A 69 26.58 -14.34 2.37
C ASP A 69 25.36 -13.50 1.93
N PHE A 70 24.64 -13.99 0.92
CA PHE A 70 23.54 -13.27 0.30
C PHE A 70 22.36 -13.14 1.27
N ALA A 71 21.98 -11.90 1.57
CA ALA A 71 21.01 -11.58 2.62
C ALA A 71 20.20 -10.34 2.29
N MET A 72 19.01 -10.27 2.89
CA MET A 72 18.19 -9.06 2.95
C MET A 72 18.28 -8.43 4.35
N TYR A 73 18.02 -7.14 4.47
CA TYR A 73 18.14 -6.38 5.72
C TYR A 73 16.82 -5.71 6.06
N LEU A 74 16.11 -6.22 7.08
CA LEU A 74 14.86 -5.63 7.57
C LEU A 74 15.16 -4.46 8.52
N LEU A 75 14.58 -3.29 8.23
CA LEU A 75 14.68 -2.10 9.07
C LEU A 75 13.44 -1.95 9.96
N ASN A 76 13.67 -1.83 11.26
CA ASN A 76 12.65 -1.63 12.30
C ASN A 76 12.82 -0.30 13.07
N ASN A 77 13.84 0.51 12.72
CA ASN A 77 14.11 1.81 13.31
C ASN A 77 13.63 2.95 12.37
N PRO A 78 12.78 3.88 12.86
CA PRO A 78 12.27 4.98 12.04
C PRO A 78 13.34 5.88 11.42
N ALA A 79 14.48 6.10 12.10
CA ALA A 79 15.58 6.91 11.59
C ALA A 79 16.26 6.23 10.40
N ASP A 80 16.47 4.91 10.46
CA ASP A 80 17.05 4.13 9.36
C ASP A 80 16.12 4.09 8.15
N VAL A 81 14.81 3.93 8.40
CA VAL A 81 13.79 4.00 7.35
C VAL A 81 13.79 5.36 6.66
N LYS A 82 13.80 6.46 7.44
CA LYS A 82 13.92 7.82 6.90
C LYS A 82 15.22 7.99 6.11
N HIS A 83 16.31 7.39 6.57
CA HIS A 83 17.61 7.46 5.89
C HIS A 83 17.56 6.86 4.49
N VAL A 84 17.11 5.60 4.39
CA VAL A 84 17.01 4.89 3.12
C VAL A 84 15.97 5.51 2.18
N LEU A 85 14.83 5.95 2.71
CA LEU A 85 13.74 6.47 1.87
C LEU A 85 13.90 7.95 1.50
N VAL A 86 14.62 8.75 2.29
CA VAL A 86 14.65 10.21 2.11
C VAL A 86 16.07 10.75 2.04
N THR A 87 16.84 10.67 3.13
CA THR A 87 18.07 11.47 3.24
C THR A 87 19.22 10.91 2.44
N ASN A 88 19.25 9.59 2.22
CA ASN A 88 20.25 8.90 1.41
C ASN A 88 19.63 8.18 0.19
N GLN A 89 18.42 8.55 -0.21
CA GLN A 89 17.65 7.83 -1.24
C GLN A 89 18.38 7.68 -2.59
N HIS A 90 19.29 8.60 -2.94
CA HIS A 90 20.01 8.58 -4.21
C HIS A 90 21.01 7.41 -4.33
N HIS A 91 21.41 6.79 -3.22
CA HIS A 91 22.27 5.61 -3.19
C HIS A 91 21.49 4.29 -3.23
N TYR A 92 20.16 4.37 -3.32
CA TYR A 92 19.26 3.23 -3.32
C TYR A 92 18.38 3.23 -4.57
N THR A 93 18.30 2.08 -5.26
CA THR A 93 17.32 1.86 -6.33
C THR A 93 16.34 0.76 -5.93
N LYS A 94 15.20 0.63 -6.62
CA LYS A 94 14.31 -0.52 -6.41
C LYS A 94 14.98 -1.81 -6.87
N ASN A 95 14.83 -2.84 -6.04
CA ASN A 95 15.22 -4.19 -6.41
C ASN A 95 14.41 -4.64 -7.64
N PRO A 96 15.00 -5.39 -8.60
CA PRO A 96 14.25 -5.94 -9.71
C PRO A 96 12.98 -6.66 -9.22
N VAL A 97 11.92 -6.60 -10.02
CA VAL A 97 10.62 -7.20 -9.69
C VAL A 97 10.43 -8.53 -10.44
N PRO A 98 9.55 -9.43 -9.95
CA PRO A 98 9.26 -10.68 -10.63
C PRO A 98 8.62 -10.52 -12.02
N PRO A 99 8.71 -11.55 -12.89
CA PRO A 99 8.14 -11.53 -14.24
C PRO A 99 6.64 -11.20 -14.32
N VAL A 100 5.81 -11.70 -13.38
CA VAL A 100 4.36 -11.43 -13.38
C VAL A 100 4.09 -9.95 -13.12
N GLU A 101 4.74 -9.40 -12.09
CA GLU A 101 4.63 -7.98 -11.75
C GLU A 101 5.11 -7.10 -12.91
N ALA A 102 6.29 -7.42 -13.48
CA ALA A 102 6.84 -6.72 -14.64
C ALA A 102 5.88 -6.73 -15.85
N ARG A 103 5.17 -7.84 -16.09
CA ARG A 103 4.20 -7.97 -17.19
C ARG A 103 2.93 -7.17 -16.94
N ILE A 104 2.49 -7.03 -15.69
CA ILE A 104 1.29 -6.28 -15.32
C ILE A 104 1.53 -4.78 -15.48
N PHE A 105 2.58 -4.24 -14.84
CA PHE A 105 2.75 -2.78 -14.73
C PHE A 105 3.67 -2.19 -15.81
N GLY A 106 4.42 -3.02 -16.53
CA GLY A 106 5.32 -2.55 -17.59
C GLY A 106 6.28 -1.47 -17.10
N LYS A 107 6.33 -0.34 -17.81
CA LYS A 107 7.11 0.86 -17.48
C LYS A 107 6.27 1.99 -16.85
N GLY A 108 5.21 1.64 -16.10
CA GLY A 108 4.45 2.62 -15.34
C GLY A 108 5.26 3.20 -14.18
N VAL A 109 4.78 4.32 -13.61
CA VAL A 109 5.46 5.09 -12.55
C VAL A 109 5.82 4.26 -11.30
N LEU A 110 5.13 3.14 -11.06
CA LEU A 110 5.45 2.22 -9.95
C LEU A 110 6.81 1.51 -10.14
N HIS A 111 7.25 1.32 -11.38
CA HIS A 111 8.39 0.47 -11.76
C HIS A 111 9.60 1.21 -12.28
N THR A 112 9.41 2.41 -12.81
CA THR A 112 10.50 3.22 -13.35
C THR A 112 11.43 3.74 -12.24
N GLU A 113 12.65 4.08 -12.62
CA GLU A 113 13.70 4.58 -11.73
C GLU A 113 14.36 5.82 -12.32
N GLY A 114 15.10 6.55 -11.48
CA GLY A 114 15.88 7.73 -11.89
C GLY A 114 15.03 8.82 -12.54
N GLU A 115 15.57 9.43 -13.61
CA GLU A 115 14.93 10.55 -14.32
C GLU A 115 13.54 10.19 -14.84
N THR A 116 13.34 8.99 -15.40
CA THR A 116 12.05 8.59 -15.97
C THR A 116 10.95 8.59 -14.91
N HIS A 117 11.27 8.09 -13.73
CA HIS A 117 10.37 8.14 -12.58
C HIS A 117 10.11 9.58 -12.12
N HIS A 118 11.15 10.42 -12.05
CA HIS A 118 10.98 11.83 -11.68
C HIS A 118 10.10 12.60 -12.68
N HIS A 119 10.27 12.35 -13.98
CA HIS A 119 9.46 12.94 -15.04
C HIS A 119 8.00 12.51 -14.94
N GLN A 120 7.74 11.18 -14.90
CA GLN A 120 6.39 10.63 -14.72
C GLN A 120 5.71 11.19 -13.47
N ARG A 121 6.40 11.21 -12.32
CA ARG A 121 5.83 11.78 -11.10
C ARG A 121 5.50 13.26 -11.25
N ARG A 122 6.39 14.06 -11.85
CA ARG A 122 6.13 15.49 -12.06
C ARG A 122 4.91 15.72 -12.94
N LEU A 123 4.76 14.90 -13.98
CA LEU A 123 3.61 14.91 -14.87
C LEU A 123 2.30 14.60 -14.13
N PHE A 124 2.32 13.63 -13.21
CA PHE A 124 1.09 13.16 -12.56
C PHE A 124 0.71 13.87 -11.25
N LEU A 125 1.68 14.43 -10.53
CA LEU A 125 1.48 15.08 -9.22
C LEU A 125 0.32 16.10 -9.19
N PRO A 126 0.11 16.96 -10.20
CA PRO A 126 -1.00 17.91 -10.18
C PRO A 126 -2.39 17.27 -10.14
N PHE A 127 -2.56 16.05 -10.66
CA PHE A 127 -3.86 15.37 -10.73
C PHE A 127 -4.27 14.71 -9.43
N PHE A 128 -3.29 14.36 -8.60
CA PHE A 128 -3.52 13.72 -7.33
C PHE A 128 -3.51 14.70 -6.15
N HIS A 129 -3.56 16.01 -6.39
CA HIS A 129 -3.57 17.05 -5.36
C HIS A 129 -4.58 18.18 -5.63
N GLY A 130 -4.86 18.97 -4.58
CA GLY A 130 -5.58 20.24 -4.67
C GLY A 130 -7.00 20.13 -5.21
N ASP A 131 -7.39 21.10 -6.02
CA ASP A 131 -8.76 21.24 -6.55
C ASP A 131 -9.17 20.07 -7.45
N HIS A 132 -8.22 19.42 -8.12
CA HIS A 132 -8.49 18.22 -8.91
C HIS A 132 -9.03 17.08 -8.03
N VAL A 133 -8.39 16.81 -6.89
CA VAL A 133 -8.88 15.79 -5.94
C VAL A 133 -10.25 16.18 -5.39
N ALA A 134 -10.43 17.46 -5.01
CA ALA A 134 -11.70 17.96 -4.50
C ALA A 134 -12.86 17.82 -5.51
N SER A 135 -12.58 17.89 -6.82
CA SER A 135 -13.59 17.76 -7.88
C SER A 135 -14.30 16.40 -7.90
N TYR A 136 -13.66 15.35 -7.37
CA TYR A 136 -14.22 13.99 -7.31
C TYR A 136 -15.13 13.75 -6.10
N THR A 137 -15.33 14.75 -5.24
CA THR A 137 -16.16 14.64 -4.04
C THR A 137 -17.58 14.15 -4.35
N SER A 138 -18.26 14.78 -5.31
CA SER A 138 -19.64 14.43 -5.66
C SER A 138 -19.70 13.00 -6.21
N LEU A 139 -18.75 12.62 -7.05
CA LEU A 139 -18.64 11.27 -7.59
C LEU A 139 -18.56 10.21 -6.49
N ILE A 140 -17.67 10.41 -5.50
CA ILE A 140 -17.45 9.46 -4.41
C ILE A 140 -18.71 9.35 -3.55
N THR A 141 -19.29 10.47 -3.17
CA THR A 141 -20.42 10.52 -2.22
C THR A 141 -21.74 10.08 -2.86
N GLU A 142 -21.97 10.39 -4.13
CA GLU A 142 -23.13 9.90 -4.88
C GLU A 142 -23.07 8.39 -5.07
N LYS A 143 -21.92 7.84 -5.50
CA LYS A 143 -21.75 6.38 -5.63
C LYS A 143 -21.90 5.67 -4.29
N THR A 144 -21.34 6.23 -3.22
CA THR A 144 -21.49 5.66 -1.87
C THR A 144 -22.93 5.74 -1.39
N SER A 145 -23.63 6.85 -1.64
CA SER A 145 -25.03 7.00 -1.28
C SER A 145 -25.93 6.05 -2.07
N ALA A 146 -25.64 5.82 -3.35
CA ALA A 146 -26.35 4.85 -4.18
C ALA A 146 -26.14 3.40 -3.67
N LEU A 147 -24.91 3.06 -3.26
CA LEU A 147 -24.60 1.79 -2.63
C LEU A 147 -25.44 1.58 -1.36
N VAL A 148 -25.45 2.55 -0.44
CA VAL A 148 -26.26 2.46 0.78
C VAL A 148 -27.76 2.34 0.47
N ALA A 149 -28.25 3.07 -0.54
CA ALA A 149 -29.66 3.02 -0.91
C ALA A 149 -30.09 1.65 -1.45
N SER A 150 -29.15 0.84 -1.96
CA SER A 150 -29.39 -0.53 -2.40
C SER A 150 -29.48 -1.54 -1.24
N TRP A 151 -29.01 -1.13 -0.06
CA TRP A 151 -28.96 -1.98 1.12
C TRP A 151 -30.28 -1.95 1.90
N HIS A 152 -30.63 -3.09 2.47
CA HIS A 152 -31.85 -3.26 3.27
C HIS A 152 -31.50 -3.53 4.73
N ASN A 153 -32.29 -3.01 5.66
CA ASN A 153 -32.11 -3.29 7.08
C ASN A 153 -32.25 -4.79 7.36
N GLY A 154 -31.30 -5.37 8.09
CA GLY A 154 -31.19 -6.80 8.38
C GLY A 154 -30.54 -7.64 7.28
N ALA A 155 -30.24 -7.06 6.11
CA ALA A 155 -29.54 -7.79 5.05
C ALA A 155 -28.10 -8.09 5.47
N THR A 156 -27.56 -9.20 4.96
CA THR A 156 -26.15 -9.55 5.10
C THR A 156 -25.44 -9.31 3.78
N VAL A 157 -24.32 -8.59 3.82
CA VAL A 157 -23.49 -8.29 2.64
C VAL A 157 -22.06 -8.72 2.90
N ASP A 158 -21.34 -9.09 1.83
CA ASP A 158 -19.89 -9.25 1.87
C ASP A 158 -19.25 -7.86 1.69
N ILE A 159 -18.82 -7.24 2.79
CA ILE A 159 -18.33 -5.86 2.75
C ILE A 159 -17.05 -5.73 1.90
N GLU A 160 -16.26 -6.79 1.76
CA GLU A 160 -15.09 -6.79 0.88
C GLU A 160 -15.50 -6.59 -0.59
N ARG A 161 -16.51 -7.35 -1.03
CA ARG A 161 -17.08 -7.23 -2.37
C ARG A 161 -17.70 -5.86 -2.62
N GLU A 162 -18.44 -5.33 -1.64
CA GLU A 162 -19.07 -4.01 -1.77
C GLU A 162 -18.02 -2.90 -1.89
N MET A 163 -16.97 -2.93 -1.05
CA MET A 163 -15.90 -1.92 -1.11
C MET A 163 -15.08 -2.04 -2.39
N THR A 164 -14.79 -3.26 -2.84
CA THR A 164 -14.16 -3.54 -4.15
C THR A 164 -14.97 -2.94 -5.30
N THR A 165 -16.28 -3.20 -5.32
CA THR A 165 -17.17 -2.69 -6.39
C THR A 165 -17.22 -1.17 -6.38
N LEU A 166 -17.33 -0.56 -5.20
CA LEU A 166 -17.37 0.89 -5.03
C LEU A 166 -16.08 1.56 -5.49
N THR A 167 -14.92 1.13 -4.98
CA THR A 167 -13.63 1.75 -5.32
C THR A 167 -13.27 1.51 -6.78
N LEU A 168 -13.62 0.35 -7.36
CA LEU A 168 -13.45 0.10 -8.79
C LEU A 168 -14.27 1.10 -9.61
N SER A 169 -15.52 1.33 -9.22
CA SER A 169 -16.41 2.26 -9.90
C SER A 169 -15.89 3.71 -9.84
N VAL A 170 -15.34 4.11 -8.69
CA VAL A 170 -14.73 5.45 -8.51
C VAL A 170 -13.47 5.59 -9.35
N ILE A 171 -12.49 4.70 -9.20
CA ILE A 171 -11.21 4.82 -9.91
C ILE A 171 -11.39 4.67 -11.42
N TRP A 172 -12.31 3.80 -11.88
CA TRP A 172 -12.59 3.64 -13.29
C TRP A 172 -13.17 4.92 -13.91
N ARG A 173 -14.10 5.57 -13.20
CA ARG A 173 -14.65 6.85 -13.64
C ARG A 173 -13.59 7.95 -13.66
N LEU A 174 -12.68 7.96 -12.68
CA LEU A 174 -11.56 8.90 -12.63
C LEU A 174 -10.59 8.69 -13.81
N LEU A 175 -10.31 7.44 -14.16
CA LEU A 175 -9.35 7.12 -15.22
C LEU A 175 -9.90 7.33 -16.63
N PHE A 176 -11.17 6.97 -16.85
CA PHE A 176 -11.74 6.87 -18.20
C PHE A 176 -12.92 7.81 -18.46
N GLY A 177 -13.36 8.58 -17.46
CA GLY A 177 -14.47 9.52 -17.59
C GLY A 177 -15.85 8.87 -17.79
N GLN A 178 -15.93 7.55 -17.70
CA GLN A 178 -17.15 6.75 -17.87
C GLN A 178 -17.28 5.69 -16.79
N ASP A 179 -18.48 5.16 -16.57
CA ASP A 179 -18.68 4.07 -15.63
C ASP A 179 -18.11 2.74 -16.16
N VAL A 180 -17.75 1.84 -15.25
CA VAL A 180 -17.25 0.51 -15.61
C VAL A 180 -18.35 -0.27 -16.33
N SER A 181 -17.99 -0.95 -17.42
CA SER A 181 -18.90 -1.84 -18.15
C SER A 181 -19.29 -3.05 -17.29
N SER A 182 -20.10 -3.95 -17.84
CA SER A 182 -20.45 -5.27 -17.26
C SER A 182 -19.24 -6.16 -16.93
N ASP A 183 -18.03 -5.72 -17.23
CA ASP A 183 -16.77 -6.47 -17.14
C ASP A 183 -16.12 -6.39 -15.75
N ALA A 184 -16.67 -5.60 -14.81
CA ALA A 184 -16.09 -5.35 -13.49
C ALA A 184 -15.68 -6.64 -12.76
N ALA A 185 -16.51 -7.68 -12.81
CA ALA A 185 -16.23 -8.97 -12.19
C ALA A 185 -15.03 -9.69 -12.84
N GLN A 186 -14.92 -9.65 -14.17
CA GLN A 186 -13.81 -10.27 -14.91
C GLN A 186 -12.50 -9.52 -14.67
N ILE A 187 -12.55 -8.18 -14.53
CA ILE A 187 -11.40 -7.37 -14.13
C ILE A 187 -10.93 -7.78 -12.72
N ALA A 188 -11.84 -7.85 -11.75
CA ALA A 188 -11.50 -8.25 -10.37
C ALA A 188 -10.90 -9.66 -10.29
N GLU A 189 -11.42 -10.61 -11.08
CA GLU A 189 -10.87 -11.97 -11.19
C GLU A 189 -9.44 -11.96 -11.77
N ALA A 190 -9.21 -11.24 -12.88
CA ALA A 190 -7.89 -11.13 -13.50
C ALA A 190 -6.84 -10.54 -12.53
N VAL A 191 -7.24 -9.54 -11.73
CA VAL A 191 -6.39 -8.96 -10.69
C VAL A 191 -6.02 -10.01 -9.64
N THR A 192 -7.02 -10.71 -9.10
CA THR A 192 -6.83 -11.73 -8.06
C THR A 192 -5.87 -12.84 -8.52
N THR A 193 -6.02 -13.32 -9.75
CA THR A 193 -5.12 -14.33 -10.33
C THR A 193 -3.69 -13.81 -10.44
N GLY A 194 -3.50 -12.55 -10.86
CA GLY A 194 -2.19 -11.88 -10.90
C GLY A 194 -1.53 -11.80 -9.52
N GLN A 195 -2.28 -11.41 -8.49
CA GLN A 195 -1.76 -11.30 -7.12
C GLN A 195 -1.28 -12.62 -6.54
N HIS A 196 -2.03 -13.71 -6.75
CA HIS A 196 -1.63 -15.03 -6.27
C HIS A 196 -0.32 -15.48 -6.90
N LEU A 197 -0.11 -15.18 -8.18
CA LEU A 197 1.15 -15.46 -8.86
C LEU A 197 2.28 -14.56 -8.35
N ILE A 198 2.06 -13.25 -8.21
CA ILE A 198 3.05 -12.32 -7.66
C ILE A 198 3.50 -12.80 -6.27
N THR A 199 2.55 -13.10 -5.38
CA THR A 199 2.81 -13.58 -4.01
C THR A 199 3.65 -14.85 -4.04
N LYS A 200 3.32 -15.80 -4.93
CA LYS A 200 4.10 -17.02 -5.11
C LYS A 200 5.54 -16.72 -5.56
N GLN A 201 5.74 -15.74 -6.44
CA GLN A 201 7.07 -15.35 -6.92
C GLN A 201 7.91 -14.68 -5.82
N TYR A 202 7.31 -13.85 -4.97
CA TYR A 202 8.01 -13.27 -3.82
C TYR A 202 8.35 -14.30 -2.72
N ASN A 203 7.47 -15.30 -2.50
CA ASN A 203 7.66 -16.30 -1.45
C ASN A 203 8.50 -17.52 -1.88
N SER A 204 9.00 -17.56 -3.12
CA SER A 204 9.78 -18.68 -3.63
C SER A 204 10.79 -18.24 -4.66
N LEU A 205 12.07 -18.45 -4.34
CA LEU A 205 13.19 -18.13 -5.23
C LEU A 205 13.09 -18.80 -6.61
N LEU A 206 12.61 -20.06 -6.66
CA LEU A 206 12.42 -20.76 -7.93
C LEU A 206 11.27 -20.15 -8.74
N ALA A 207 10.16 -19.78 -8.08
CA ALA A 207 9.03 -19.16 -8.76
C ALA A 207 9.39 -17.76 -9.28
N TRP A 208 10.21 -17.01 -8.53
CA TRP A 208 10.74 -15.70 -8.94
C TRP A 208 11.41 -15.75 -10.32
N ILE A 209 12.29 -16.73 -10.54
CA ILE A 209 13.05 -16.85 -11.80
C ILE A 209 12.30 -17.63 -12.89
N THR A 210 11.11 -18.16 -12.61
CA THR A 210 10.37 -18.96 -13.59
C THR A 210 9.78 -18.06 -14.67
N PRO A 211 10.16 -18.23 -15.95
CA PRO A 211 9.59 -17.43 -17.04
C PRO A 211 8.10 -17.69 -17.26
N LEU A 212 7.37 -16.68 -17.73
CA LEU A 212 5.93 -16.77 -17.99
C LEU A 212 5.58 -17.72 -19.15
N TRP A 213 6.50 -17.99 -20.08
CA TRP A 213 6.28 -18.92 -21.19
C TRP A 213 6.19 -20.40 -20.74
N VAL A 214 6.55 -20.71 -19.50
CA VAL A 214 6.38 -22.05 -18.94
C VAL A 214 4.88 -22.37 -18.85
N PRO A 215 4.37 -23.43 -19.52
CA PRO A 215 2.94 -23.61 -19.79
C PRO A 215 2.17 -24.21 -18.59
N THR A 216 2.28 -23.59 -17.41
CA THR A 216 1.48 -23.97 -16.25
C THR A 216 0.03 -23.49 -16.40
N ALA A 217 -0.93 -24.19 -15.79
CA ALA A 217 -2.33 -23.77 -15.82
C ALA A 217 -2.52 -22.33 -15.31
N ARG A 218 -1.84 -21.98 -14.22
CA ARG A 218 -1.89 -20.63 -13.63
C ARG A 218 -1.27 -19.56 -14.51
N HIS A 219 -0.16 -19.86 -15.22
CA HIS A 219 0.41 -18.91 -16.17
C HIS A 219 -0.54 -18.65 -17.35
N ARG A 220 -1.22 -19.70 -17.85
CA ARG A 220 -2.23 -19.54 -18.92
C ARG A 220 -3.43 -18.70 -18.46
N GLU A 221 -3.93 -18.97 -17.25
CA GLU A 221 -5.01 -18.20 -16.65
C GLU A 221 -4.63 -16.72 -16.48
N PHE A 222 -3.44 -16.46 -15.94
CA PHE A 222 -2.89 -15.11 -15.84
C PHE A 222 -2.75 -14.42 -17.19
N SER A 223 -2.17 -15.10 -18.20
CA SER A 223 -2.02 -14.50 -19.53
C SER A 223 -3.37 -14.11 -20.14
N ARG A 224 -4.41 -14.94 -19.98
CA ARG A 224 -5.77 -14.62 -20.46
C ARG A 224 -6.36 -13.41 -19.74
N GLY A 225 -6.25 -13.36 -18.41
CA GLY A 225 -6.73 -12.22 -17.62
C GLY A 225 -6.00 -10.92 -17.98
N GLN A 226 -4.69 -11.02 -18.23
CA GLN A 226 -3.88 -9.90 -18.71
C GLN A 226 -4.33 -9.46 -20.11
N GLU A 227 -4.37 -10.36 -21.09
CA GLU A 227 -4.83 -10.06 -22.46
C GLU A 227 -6.22 -9.42 -22.50
N PHE A 228 -7.12 -9.84 -21.61
CA PHE A 228 -8.42 -9.20 -21.43
C PHE A 228 -8.29 -7.74 -20.96
N MET A 229 -7.57 -7.49 -19.86
CA MET A 229 -7.35 -6.12 -19.35
C MET A 229 -6.66 -5.23 -20.39
N ASP A 230 -5.61 -5.74 -21.04
CA ASP A 230 -4.89 -5.06 -22.13
C ASP A 230 -5.82 -4.68 -23.27
N GLY A 231 -6.67 -5.61 -23.70
CA GLY A 231 -7.64 -5.37 -24.77
C GLY A 231 -8.63 -4.27 -24.41
N ARG A 232 -9.15 -4.25 -23.17
CA ARG A 232 -10.09 -3.22 -22.70
C ARG A 232 -9.43 -1.84 -22.65
N ILE A 233 -8.25 -1.74 -22.03
CA ILE A 233 -7.54 -0.46 -21.89
C ILE A 233 -7.09 0.07 -23.25
N THR A 234 -6.51 -0.78 -24.10
CA THR A 234 -6.09 -0.40 -25.44
C THR A 234 -7.29 0.05 -26.29
N GLY A 235 -8.42 -0.66 -26.20
CA GLY A 235 -9.65 -0.25 -26.87
C GLY A 235 -10.13 1.13 -26.41
N MET A 236 -10.03 1.46 -25.12
CA MET A 236 -10.37 2.78 -24.61
C MET A 236 -9.43 3.88 -25.14
N ILE A 237 -8.11 3.61 -25.17
CA ILE A 237 -7.12 4.52 -25.73
C ILE A 237 -7.42 4.79 -27.21
N GLN A 238 -7.63 3.74 -28.00
CA GLN A 238 -7.92 3.84 -29.44
C GLN A 238 -9.22 4.60 -29.72
N ASN A 239 -10.29 4.28 -28.99
CA ASN A 239 -11.57 4.98 -29.12
C ASN A 239 -11.43 6.47 -28.76
N ARG A 240 -10.64 6.81 -27.74
CA ARG A 240 -10.41 8.21 -27.35
C ARG A 240 -9.56 8.96 -28.38
N ARG A 241 -8.56 8.32 -29.00
CA ARG A 241 -7.78 8.93 -30.09
C ARG A 241 -8.60 9.14 -31.36
N ALA A 242 -9.57 8.27 -31.64
CA ALA A 242 -10.42 8.34 -32.84
C ALA A 242 -11.58 9.34 -32.70
N GLY A 243 -12.01 9.66 -31.48
CA GLY A 243 -13.10 10.61 -31.20
C GLY A 243 -12.62 11.92 -30.58
N HIS A 244 -13.56 12.81 -30.27
CA HIS A 244 -13.35 14.01 -29.44
C HIS A 244 -14.33 13.98 -28.28
N HIS A 245 -13.98 13.34 -27.17
CA HIS A 245 -14.82 13.34 -25.97
C HIS A 245 -13.99 13.29 -24.68
N GLY A 246 -14.08 14.36 -23.88
CA GLY A 246 -13.74 14.38 -22.46
C GLY A 246 -12.39 15.00 -22.12
N ASP A 247 -12.42 16.13 -21.40
CA ASP A 247 -11.23 16.94 -21.07
C ASP A 247 -10.79 16.82 -19.60
N GLN A 248 -11.42 15.94 -18.81
CA GLN A 248 -11.26 15.93 -17.34
C GLN A 248 -11.11 14.53 -16.72
N ASP A 249 -10.48 13.58 -17.44
CA ASP A 249 -10.07 12.28 -16.89
C ASP A 249 -8.58 12.00 -17.10
N VAL A 250 -8.02 11.01 -16.39
CA VAL A 250 -6.58 10.71 -16.47
C VAL A 250 -6.15 10.26 -17.87
N LEU A 251 -7.01 9.57 -18.61
CA LEU A 251 -6.72 9.18 -19.98
C LEU A 251 -6.51 10.40 -20.90
N ALA A 252 -7.37 11.42 -20.81
CA ALA A 252 -7.22 12.66 -21.57
C ALA A 252 -5.87 13.34 -21.29
N LEU A 253 -5.45 13.31 -20.02
CA LEU A 253 -4.19 13.90 -19.58
C LEU A 253 -2.98 13.13 -20.09
N LEU A 254 -3.03 11.79 -20.04
CA LEU A 254 -1.99 10.93 -20.59
C LEU A 254 -1.87 11.08 -22.12
N LEU A 255 -2.97 11.33 -22.81
CA LEU A 255 -2.97 11.58 -24.26
C LEU A 255 -2.35 12.95 -24.62
N ALA A 256 -2.50 13.95 -23.75
CA ALA A 256 -1.90 15.27 -23.90
C ALA A 256 -0.44 15.34 -23.40
N ALA A 257 0.00 14.33 -22.65
CA ALA A 257 1.32 14.30 -22.04
C ALA A 257 2.45 13.95 -23.01
N THR A 258 3.66 14.34 -22.62
CA THR A 258 4.91 14.01 -23.33
C THR A 258 5.87 13.24 -22.44
N ASN A 259 6.71 12.40 -23.06
CA ASN A 259 7.81 11.71 -22.42
C ASN A 259 9.02 12.63 -22.21
N GLU A 260 10.10 12.09 -21.64
CA GLU A 260 11.34 12.82 -21.36
C GLU A 260 11.99 13.43 -22.62
N ALA A 261 11.78 12.82 -23.79
CA ALA A 261 12.27 13.32 -25.06
C ALA A 261 11.35 14.40 -25.69
N GLY A 262 10.30 14.82 -24.97
CA GLY A 262 9.31 15.79 -25.47
C GLY A 262 8.35 15.24 -26.51
N GLN A 263 8.31 13.92 -26.70
CA GLN A 263 7.41 13.27 -27.65
C GLN A 263 6.11 12.85 -26.96
N PRO A 264 4.95 12.87 -27.66
CA PRO A 264 3.70 12.36 -27.10
C PRO A 264 3.84 10.92 -26.60
N LEU A 265 3.16 10.60 -25.50
CA LEU A 265 3.15 9.23 -24.99
C LEU A 265 2.54 8.27 -26.02
N ASN A 266 3.21 7.14 -26.24
CA ASN A 266 2.67 6.07 -27.06
C ASN A 266 1.64 5.22 -26.28
N ASP A 267 0.84 4.44 -26.99
CA ASP A 267 -0.26 3.68 -26.37
C ASP A 267 0.20 2.69 -25.30
N LYS A 268 1.42 2.14 -25.42
CA LYS A 268 1.97 1.25 -24.42
C LYS A 268 2.34 2.01 -23.14
N GLU A 269 2.94 3.19 -23.25
CA GLU A 269 3.26 4.05 -22.11
C GLU A 269 1.97 4.46 -21.39
N ILE A 270 0.96 4.90 -22.12
CA ILE A 270 -0.36 5.27 -21.56
C ILE A 270 -1.01 4.06 -20.87
N ARG A 271 -1.01 2.88 -21.51
CA ARG A 271 -1.55 1.65 -20.94
C ARG A 271 -0.84 1.27 -19.64
N ASP A 272 0.49 1.36 -19.60
CA ASP A 272 1.28 1.00 -18.42
C ASP A 272 0.94 1.89 -17.22
N GLU A 273 0.69 3.18 -17.44
CA GLU A 273 0.24 4.11 -16.38
C GLU A 273 -1.21 3.85 -15.95
N LEU A 274 -2.12 3.62 -16.90
CA LEU A 274 -3.54 3.34 -16.59
C LEU A 274 -3.70 2.07 -15.76
N VAL A 275 -2.98 0.99 -16.11
CA VAL A 275 -2.97 -0.24 -15.30
C VAL A 275 -2.37 0.04 -13.92
N THR A 276 -1.30 0.83 -13.86
CA THR A 276 -0.67 1.19 -12.59
C THR A 276 -1.65 1.90 -11.66
N PHE A 277 -2.35 2.93 -12.14
CA PHE A 277 -3.32 3.67 -11.32
C PHE A 277 -4.56 2.84 -10.98
N LEU A 278 -5.07 2.05 -11.94
CA LEU A 278 -6.23 1.20 -11.73
C LEU A 278 -5.97 0.22 -10.59
N LEU A 279 -4.87 -0.54 -10.64
CA LEU A 279 -4.57 -1.55 -9.62
C LEU A 279 -4.15 -0.93 -8.29
N ALA A 280 -3.34 0.13 -8.32
CA ALA A 280 -2.88 0.79 -7.10
C ALA A 280 -4.03 1.47 -6.34
N GLY A 281 -4.97 2.12 -7.04
CA GLY A 281 -6.08 2.87 -6.44
C GLY A 281 -7.28 2.00 -6.09
N HIS A 282 -7.59 0.97 -6.87
CA HIS A 282 -8.74 0.10 -6.63
C HIS A 282 -8.57 -0.74 -5.35
N GLU A 283 -7.52 -1.55 -5.34
CA GLU A 283 -7.47 -2.71 -4.45
C GLU A 283 -6.94 -2.35 -3.06
N THR A 284 -6.00 -1.42 -2.98
CA THR A 284 -5.49 -0.93 -1.70
C THR A 284 -6.59 -0.24 -0.92
N MET A 285 -7.42 0.54 -1.61
CA MET A 285 -8.53 1.29 -1.05
C MET A 285 -9.67 0.38 -0.58
N ALA A 286 -10.03 -0.63 -1.39
CA ALA A 286 -11.02 -1.64 -1.01
C ALA A 286 -10.61 -2.38 0.28
N ASN A 287 -9.34 -2.80 0.37
CA ASN A 287 -8.82 -3.47 1.56
C ASN A 287 -8.80 -2.55 2.78
N ALA A 288 -8.35 -1.31 2.64
CA ALA A 288 -8.34 -0.33 3.74
C ALA A 288 -9.75 -0.08 4.31
N LEU A 289 -10.75 0.09 3.45
CA LEU A 289 -12.15 0.26 3.90
C LEU A 289 -12.70 -1.01 4.55
N THR A 290 -12.44 -2.17 3.96
CA THR A 290 -12.86 -3.46 4.51
C THR A 290 -12.33 -3.66 5.94
N TRP A 291 -11.04 -3.40 6.16
CA TRP A 291 -10.43 -3.45 7.49
C TRP A 291 -10.97 -2.37 8.43
N THR A 292 -11.27 -1.18 7.92
CA THR A 292 -11.88 -0.11 8.71
C THR A 292 -13.26 -0.54 9.24
N TRP A 293 -14.12 -1.11 8.38
CA TRP A 293 -15.43 -1.61 8.79
C TRP A 293 -15.31 -2.78 9.75
N PHE A 294 -14.39 -3.71 9.49
CA PHE A 294 -14.09 -4.78 10.42
C PHE A 294 -13.74 -4.22 11.79
N LEU A 295 -12.79 -3.30 11.90
CA LEU A 295 -12.37 -2.69 13.16
C LEU A 295 -13.50 -1.92 13.88
N LEU A 296 -14.28 -1.14 13.13
CA LEU A 296 -15.44 -0.42 13.67
C LEU A 296 -16.50 -1.36 14.24
N SER A 297 -16.72 -2.52 13.60
CA SER A 297 -17.65 -3.52 14.10
C SER A 297 -17.23 -4.14 15.45
N GLN A 298 -15.94 -4.04 15.81
CA GLN A 298 -15.40 -4.58 17.06
C GLN A 298 -15.41 -3.59 18.23
N SER A 299 -15.78 -2.32 18.01
CA SER A 299 -15.70 -1.28 19.06
C SER A 299 -16.90 -0.34 19.05
N GLN A 300 -17.83 -0.58 19.98
CA GLN A 300 -18.99 0.29 20.19
C GLN A 300 -18.56 1.71 20.59
N THR A 301 -17.56 1.87 21.46
CA THR A 301 -17.09 3.18 21.91
C THR A 301 -16.55 4.02 20.76
N VAL A 302 -15.71 3.42 19.90
CA VAL A 302 -15.17 4.14 18.75
C VAL A 302 -16.28 4.50 17.77
N ARG A 303 -17.21 3.58 17.51
CA ARG A 303 -18.35 3.82 16.62
C ARG A 303 -19.27 4.92 17.13
N ALA A 304 -19.58 4.95 18.42
CA ALA A 304 -20.44 5.98 19.01
C ALA A 304 -19.80 7.37 18.92
N ARG A 305 -18.47 7.48 19.14
CA ARG A 305 -17.74 8.75 18.97
C ARG A 305 -17.69 9.20 17.51
N LEU A 306 -17.51 8.27 16.58
CA LEU A 306 -17.58 8.53 15.15
C LEU A 306 -18.98 9.06 14.76
N ALA A 307 -20.04 8.38 15.19
CA ALA A 307 -21.41 8.81 14.92
C ALA A 307 -21.68 10.23 15.46
N HIS A 308 -21.21 10.54 16.67
CA HIS A 308 -21.35 11.87 17.27
C HIS A 308 -20.65 12.97 16.46
N GLU A 309 -19.42 12.73 15.96
CA GLU A 309 -18.74 13.67 15.07
C GLU A 309 -19.55 13.87 13.78
N LEU A 310 -20.01 12.78 13.14
CA LEU A 310 -20.73 12.85 11.88
C LEU A 310 -22.06 13.60 12.02
N GLU A 311 -22.82 13.36 13.09
CA GLU A 311 -24.04 14.10 13.40
C GLU A 311 -23.75 15.61 13.58
N THR A 312 -22.67 15.94 14.30
CA THR A 312 -22.29 17.33 14.59
C THR A 312 -21.82 18.08 13.33
N VAL A 313 -21.02 17.44 12.49
CA VAL A 313 -20.40 18.09 11.31
C VAL A 313 -21.34 18.08 10.10
N LEU A 314 -22.08 17.00 9.90
CA LEU A 314 -22.87 16.75 8.68
C LEU A 314 -24.38 16.86 8.91
N GLY A 315 -24.87 16.46 10.08
CA GLY A 315 -26.31 16.21 10.26
C GLY A 315 -26.80 15.19 9.22
N ASN A 316 -27.77 15.58 8.39
CA ASN A 316 -28.38 14.69 7.39
C ASN A 316 -27.84 14.84 5.95
N ARG A 317 -26.86 15.74 5.71
CA ARG A 317 -26.35 16.01 4.36
C ARG A 317 -25.20 15.07 3.99
N LEU A 318 -24.94 14.90 2.69
CA LEU A 318 -23.74 14.22 2.23
C LEU A 318 -22.47 15.04 2.55
N PRO A 319 -21.37 14.38 2.92
CA PRO A 319 -20.11 15.07 3.17
C PRO A 319 -19.54 15.67 1.88
N THR A 320 -18.71 16.70 2.01
CA THR A 320 -18.01 17.35 0.91
C THR A 320 -16.52 17.50 1.22
N ALA A 321 -15.67 17.82 0.24
CA ALA A 321 -14.25 18.11 0.49
C ALA A 321 -14.03 19.20 1.55
N ALA A 322 -14.93 20.19 1.64
CA ALA A 322 -14.86 21.26 2.64
C ALA A 322 -15.08 20.76 4.08
N ASP A 323 -15.65 19.56 4.25
CA ASP A 323 -15.88 18.96 5.56
C ASP A 323 -14.70 18.17 6.08
N VAL A 324 -13.83 17.69 5.19
CA VAL A 324 -12.70 16.82 5.53
C VAL A 324 -11.84 17.39 6.67
N PRO A 325 -11.48 18.69 6.69
CA PRO A 325 -10.71 19.26 7.81
C PRO A 325 -11.43 19.20 9.17
N ARG A 326 -12.77 19.07 9.18
CA ARG A 326 -13.61 18.97 10.38
C ARG A 326 -13.90 17.52 10.80
N LEU A 327 -13.62 16.53 9.94
CA LEU A 327 -13.78 15.10 10.22
C LEU A 327 -12.55 14.53 10.94
N VAL A 328 -12.17 15.17 12.04
CA VAL A 328 -10.90 14.92 12.77
C VAL A 328 -10.84 13.51 13.31
N TYR A 329 -11.89 13.05 13.99
CA TYR A 329 -11.97 11.72 14.57
C TYR A 329 -12.16 10.64 13.51
N THR A 330 -12.90 10.91 12.44
CA THR A 330 -12.97 10.04 11.26
C THR A 330 -11.58 9.83 10.67
N LYS A 331 -10.74 10.88 10.59
CA LYS A 331 -9.35 10.77 10.17
C LYS A 331 -8.50 9.95 11.13
N MET A 332 -8.72 10.08 12.43
CA MET A 332 -8.04 9.26 13.44
C MET A 332 -8.41 7.77 13.31
N VAL A 333 -9.69 7.46 13.04
CA VAL A 333 -10.17 6.09 12.75
C VAL A 333 -9.50 5.53 11.49
N TRP A 334 -9.48 6.32 10.41
CA TRP A 334 -8.81 5.95 9.16
C TRP A 334 -7.32 5.67 9.36
N ASP A 335 -6.62 6.57 10.06
CA ASP A 335 -5.19 6.43 10.33
C ASP A 335 -4.90 5.17 11.19
N GLU A 336 -5.73 4.90 12.19
CA GLU A 336 -5.58 3.71 13.04
C GLU A 336 -5.90 2.41 12.28
N ALA A 337 -6.87 2.44 11.37
CA ALA A 337 -7.14 1.30 10.50
C ALA A 337 -5.96 1.00 9.57
N LEU A 338 -5.37 2.02 8.94
CA LEU A 338 -4.16 1.86 8.12
C LEU A 338 -2.92 1.48 8.94
N ARG A 339 -2.86 1.86 10.23
CA ARG A 339 -1.81 1.40 11.13
C ARG A 339 -1.90 -0.11 11.35
N LEU A 340 -3.09 -0.60 11.69
CA LEU A 340 -3.32 -2.02 11.97
C LEU A 340 -3.31 -2.87 10.70
N TYR A 341 -3.94 -2.43 9.62
CA TYR A 341 -4.04 -3.21 8.40
C TYR A 341 -3.63 -2.38 7.17
N PRO A 342 -2.34 -2.02 7.06
CA PRO A 342 -1.84 -1.30 5.89
C PRO A 342 -1.97 -2.20 4.66
N PRO A 343 -2.69 -1.79 3.60
CA PRO A 343 -2.78 -2.58 2.37
C PRO A 343 -1.39 -2.86 1.78
N ALA A 344 -0.51 -1.86 1.78
CA ALA A 344 0.92 -2.02 1.52
C ALA A 344 1.65 -2.46 2.79
N TRP A 345 1.45 -3.70 3.22
CA TRP A 345 2.06 -4.27 4.43
C TRP A 345 3.59 -4.45 4.34
N LEU A 346 4.11 -4.44 3.10
CA LEU A 346 5.52 -4.52 2.76
C LEU A 346 5.80 -3.60 1.57
N LEU A 347 6.85 -2.77 1.67
CA LEU A 347 7.29 -1.91 0.57
C LEU A 347 8.23 -2.67 -0.36
N HIS A 348 8.29 -2.29 -1.64
CA HIS A 348 9.32 -2.80 -2.56
C HIS A 348 10.71 -2.58 -1.97
N SER A 349 11.53 -3.64 -2.01
CA SER A 349 12.89 -3.60 -1.50
C SER A 349 13.76 -2.59 -2.25
N ARG A 350 14.80 -2.12 -1.56
CA ARG A 350 15.79 -1.17 -2.07
C ARG A 350 17.16 -1.83 -2.13
N VAL A 351 17.94 -1.58 -3.16
CA VAL A 351 19.31 -2.06 -3.28
C VAL A 351 20.25 -0.89 -3.06
N GLY A 352 21.08 -0.97 -2.02
CA GLY A 352 22.12 0.03 -1.75
C GLY A 352 23.33 -0.19 -2.65
N HIS A 353 23.82 0.86 -3.31
CA HIS A 353 24.94 0.76 -4.27
C HIS A 353 26.32 1.06 -3.67
N ALA A 354 26.35 1.53 -2.43
CA ALA A 354 27.56 1.82 -1.68
C ALA A 354 27.46 1.22 -0.28
N GLU A 355 28.58 1.15 0.43
CA GLU A 355 28.56 0.88 1.86
C GLU A 355 27.82 2.03 2.56
N ASP A 356 26.91 1.70 3.48
CA ASP A 356 26.10 2.70 4.17
C ASP A 356 26.03 2.40 5.66
N ARG A 357 26.37 3.39 6.48
CA ARG A 357 26.22 3.33 7.94
C ARG A 357 24.91 4.00 8.32
N LEU A 358 23.96 3.19 8.76
CA LEU A 358 22.64 3.65 9.17
C LEU A 358 22.69 4.44 10.49
N PRO A 359 21.72 5.32 10.76
CA PRO A 359 21.59 6.04 12.04
C PRO A 359 21.60 5.16 13.30
N SER A 360 21.09 3.92 13.23
CA SER A 360 21.18 2.94 14.32
C SER A 360 22.60 2.42 14.58
N GLY A 361 23.57 2.76 13.71
CA GLY A 361 24.96 2.31 13.77
C GLY A 361 25.25 1.07 12.92
N ALA A 362 24.21 0.40 12.40
CA ALA A 362 24.34 -0.76 11.52
C ALA A 362 25.08 -0.41 10.22
N LEU A 363 25.95 -1.32 9.76
CA LEU A 363 26.68 -1.18 8.50
C LEU A 363 26.07 -2.10 7.44
N LEU A 364 25.62 -1.50 6.33
CA LEU A 364 25.12 -2.22 5.17
C LEU A 364 26.22 -2.31 4.10
N PRO A 365 26.53 -3.50 3.56
CA PRO A 365 27.49 -3.62 2.48
C PRO A 365 26.92 -3.10 1.14
N PRO A 366 27.78 -2.78 0.15
CA PRO A 366 27.34 -2.55 -1.21
C PRO A 366 26.53 -3.75 -1.74
N GLY A 367 25.43 -3.48 -2.45
CA GLY A 367 24.49 -4.49 -2.91
C GLY A 367 23.50 -4.97 -1.85
N ALA A 368 23.49 -4.38 -0.64
CA ALA A 368 22.52 -4.73 0.40
C ALA A 368 21.08 -4.51 -0.06
N ILE A 369 20.25 -5.56 0.07
CA ILE A 369 18.82 -5.49 -0.23
C ILE A 369 18.07 -5.13 1.05
N VAL A 370 17.63 -3.89 1.16
CA VAL A 370 16.88 -3.34 2.29
C VAL A 370 15.39 -3.64 2.16
N PHE A 371 14.79 -4.04 3.29
CA PHE A 371 13.41 -4.46 3.44
C PHE A 371 12.72 -3.57 4.48
N ILE A 372 11.56 -3.01 4.13
CA ILE A 372 10.81 -2.12 5.01
C ILE A 372 9.35 -2.57 5.01
N SER A 373 8.82 -2.87 6.20
CA SER A 373 7.45 -3.35 6.36
C SER A 373 6.65 -2.39 7.23
N PRO A 374 5.64 -1.69 6.68
CA PRO A 374 4.64 -0.97 7.46
C PRO A 374 3.98 -1.87 8.50
N TRP A 375 3.68 -3.13 8.18
CA TRP A 375 3.14 -4.09 9.16
C TRP A 375 4.02 -4.26 10.40
N SER A 376 5.34 -4.39 10.21
CA SER A 376 6.33 -4.49 11.30
C SER A 376 6.42 -3.16 12.07
N MET A 377 6.71 -2.06 11.36
CA MET A 377 6.90 -0.72 11.93
C MET A 377 5.71 -0.26 12.76
N HIS A 378 4.50 -0.46 12.24
CA HIS A 378 3.25 -0.02 12.85
C HIS A 378 2.84 -0.85 14.08
N ARG A 379 3.52 -1.98 14.33
CA ARG A 379 3.31 -2.86 15.49
C ARG A 379 4.50 -2.90 16.44
N ASN A 380 5.46 -2.00 16.28
CA ASN A 380 6.57 -1.90 17.21
C ASN A 380 6.10 -1.21 18.51
N ALA A 381 6.11 -1.95 19.62
CA ALA A 381 5.60 -1.47 20.92
C ALA A 381 6.38 -0.26 21.47
N ARG A 382 7.61 -0.01 20.99
CA ARG A 382 8.36 1.22 21.34
C ARG A 382 7.67 2.49 20.86
N TRP A 383 6.96 2.41 19.72
CA TRP A 383 6.30 3.55 19.06
C TRP A 383 4.78 3.51 19.20
N PHE A 384 4.21 2.31 19.39
CA PHE A 384 2.79 2.07 19.57
C PHE A 384 2.55 1.11 20.74
N PRO A 385 2.44 1.61 21.99
CA PRO A 385 2.14 0.79 23.17
C PRO A 385 0.85 0.00 22.97
N ASP A 386 0.75 -1.26 23.39
CA ASP A 386 -0.40 -2.14 23.05
C ASP A 386 -0.71 -2.17 21.53
N PRO A 387 0.26 -2.56 20.69
CA PRO A 387 0.22 -2.31 19.24
C PRO A 387 -0.95 -2.99 18.51
N ASN A 388 -1.58 -4.00 19.12
CA ASN A 388 -2.71 -4.72 18.51
C ASN A 388 -4.07 -4.13 18.90
N ARG A 389 -4.14 -3.18 19.85
CA ARG A 389 -5.38 -2.51 20.23
C ARG A 389 -5.77 -1.48 19.18
N PHE A 390 -7.02 -1.52 18.73
CA PHE A 390 -7.63 -0.48 17.91
C PHE A 390 -7.96 0.75 18.76
N ASP A 391 -7.16 1.80 18.60
CA ASP A 391 -7.26 3.03 19.38
C ASP A 391 -6.98 4.28 18.51
N PRO A 392 -8.03 4.94 18.00
CA PRO A 392 -7.88 6.17 17.23
C PRO A 392 -7.16 7.31 17.96
N ASP A 393 -7.18 7.37 19.29
CA ASP A 393 -6.57 8.48 20.05
C ASP A 393 -5.04 8.53 19.93
N ARG A 394 -4.42 7.44 19.43
CA ARG A 394 -3.02 7.42 18.98
C ARG A 394 -2.69 8.41 17.89
N PHE A 395 -3.71 8.88 17.17
CA PHE A 395 -3.60 9.82 16.05
C PHE A 395 -4.14 11.22 16.38
N SER A 396 -4.37 11.51 17.67
CA SER A 396 -4.52 12.88 18.15
C SER A 396 -3.30 13.74 17.76
N PRO A 397 -3.48 15.07 17.59
CA PRO A 397 -2.36 15.97 17.27
C PRO A 397 -1.17 15.80 18.23
N GLU A 398 -1.44 15.69 19.53
CA GLU A 398 -0.43 15.56 20.58
C GLU A 398 0.32 14.22 20.47
N ALA A 399 -0.40 13.11 20.28
CA ALA A 399 0.21 11.79 20.14
C ALA A 399 1.02 11.66 18.83
N LYS A 400 0.57 12.33 17.75
CA LYS A 400 1.33 12.41 16.48
C LYS A 400 2.64 13.17 16.69
N GLN A 401 2.60 14.30 17.39
CA GLN A 401 3.78 15.13 17.63
C GLN A 401 4.81 14.45 18.54
N ALA A 402 4.35 13.71 19.55
CA ALA A 402 5.24 13.01 20.50
C ALA A 402 5.96 11.79 19.90
N ARG A 403 5.48 11.27 18.77
CA ARG A 403 5.99 10.03 18.17
C ARG A 403 7.05 10.31 17.10
N PRO A 404 8.12 9.49 16.99
CA PRO A 404 9.13 9.69 15.96
C PRO A 404 8.54 9.70 14.54
N ALA A 405 9.01 10.63 13.71
CA ALA A 405 8.71 10.60 12.28
C ALA A 405 9.12 9.25 11.68
N PHE A 406 8.42 8.79 10.63
CA PHE A 406 8.62 7.49 9.98
C PHE A 406 8.29 6.25 10.81
N SER A 407 7.75 6.38 12.02
CA SER A 407 7.15 5.23 12.73
C SER A 407 5.81 4.81 12.12
N TYR A 408 5.14 5.73 11.42
CA TYR A 408 3.88 5.53 10.68
C TYR A 408 4.11 5.90 9.21
N ILE A 409 4.04 4.92 8.32
CA ILE A 409 4.39 5.00 6.89
C ILE A 409 3.42 4.17 6.01
N PRO A 410 2.09 4.29 6.18
CA PRO A 410 1.12 3.52 5.39
C PRO A 410 1.22 3.80 3.88
N PHE A 411 1.72 4.99 3.52
CA PHE A 411 1.90 5.46 2.15
C PHE A 411 3.39 5.50 1.72
N GLY A 412 4.27 4.83 2.47
CA GLY A 412 5.72 4.87 2.25
C GLY A 412 6.33 6.23 2.60
N GLY A 413 7.37 6.64 1.88
CA GLY A 413 8.04 7.92 2.12
C GLY A 413 9.06 8.32 1.04
N GLY A 414 9.54 9.57 1.13
CA GLY A 414 10.55 10.14 0.24
C GLY A 414 10.09 10.33 -1.20
N GLY A 415 11.02 10.28 -2.15
CA GLY A 415 10.75 10.48 -3.58
C GLY A 415 9.76 9.47 -4.18
N ARG A 416 9.50 8.36 -3.47
CA ARG A 416 8.58 7.29 -3.88
C ARG A 416 7.36 7.18 -2.97
N ARG A 417 7.05 8.22 -2.18
CA ARG A 417 5.80 8.32 -1.40
C ARG A 417 4.59 8.18 -2.34
N CYS A 418 3.53 7.51 -1.86
CA CYS A 418 2.31 7.26 -2.63
C CYS A 418 1.85 8.54 -3.34
N LEU A 419 1.64 8.44 -4.65
CA LEU A 419 1.19 9.56 -5.46
C LEU A 419 -0.27 9.93 -5.15
N GLY A 420 -1.11 8.92 -4.90
CA GLY A 420 -2.54 9.07 -4.64
C GLY A 420 -2.91 9.25 -3.17
N GLU A 421 -1.98 9.62 -2.28
CA GLU A 421 -2.26 9.72 -0.84
C GLU A 421 -3.41 10.68 -0.54
N SER A 422 -3.39 11.90 -1.08
CA SER A 422 -4.46 12.88 -0.85
C SER A 422 -5.81 12.42 -1.41
N PHE A 423 -5.80 11.72 -2.54
CA PHE A 423 -7.02 11.14 -3.11
C PHE A 423 -7.56 10.00 -2.24
N ALA A 424 -6.69 9.08 -1.79
CA ALA A 424 -7.07 7.96 -0.93
C ALA A 424 -7.59 8.44 0.42
N GLU A 425 -7.00 9.50 1.00
CA GLU A 425 -7.53 10.13 2.21
C GLU A 425 -8.90 10.76 1.96
N LEU A 426 -9.09 11.53 0.88
CA LEU A 426 -10.40 12.10 0.54
C LEU A 426 -11.45 10.99 0.36
N GLU A 427 -11.16 10.01 -0.49
CA GLU A 427 -12.06 8.89 -0.80
C GLU A 427 -12.41 8.08 0.45
N GLY A 428 -11.41 7.68 1.24
CA GLY A 428 -11.61 6.93 2.47
C GLY A 428 -12.52 7.68 3.46
N LEU A 429 -12.23 8.96 3.72
CA LEU A 429 -13.00 9.76 4.67
C LEU A 429 -14.44 10.00 4.21
N LEU A 430 -14.64 10.32 2.93
CA LEU A 430 -15.98 10.55 2.38
C LEU A 430 -16.81 9.25 2.39
N ILE A 431 -16.21 8.10 2.05
CA ILE A 431 -16.91 6.81 2.09
C ILE A 431 -17.27 6.46 3.53
N ILE A 432 -16.33 6.55 4.47
CA ILE A 432 -16.59 6.26 5.89
C ILE A 432 -17.69 7.16 6.43
N ALA A 433 -17.60 8.48 6.21
CA ALA A 433 -18.59 9.44 6.68
C ALA A 433 -19.99 9.20 6.07
N THR A 434 -20.06 8.87 4.78
CA THR A 434 -21.34 8.61 4.09
C THR A 434 -21.99 7.31 4.55
N LEU A 435 -21.21 6.25 4.73
CA LEU A 435 -21.73 4.95 5.19
C LEU A 435 -22.12 5.01 6.68
N ALA A 436 -21.22 5.49 7.55
CA ALA A 436 -21.42 5.49 8.99
C ALA A 436 -22.52 6.46 9.47
N SER A 437 -22.88 7.47 8.67
CA SER A 437 -24.02 8.36 8.96
C SER A 437 -25.38 7.72 8.66
N LYS A 438 -25.43 6.66 7.85
CA LYS A 438 -26.69 6.05 7.38
C LYS A 438 -26.92 4.64 7.93
N VAL A 439 -25.85 3.87 8.07
CA VAL A 439 -25.93 2.47 8.47
C VAL A 439 -24.89 2.11 9.51
N ARG A 440 -25.23 1.07 10.27
CA ARG A 440 -24.38 0.39 11.22
C ARG A 440 -24.11 -1.00 10.65
N LEU A 441 -22.83 -1.32 10.50
CA LEU A 441 -22.39 -2.63 10.02
C LEU A 441 -21.92 -3.46 11.21
N ARG A 442 -22.54 -4.62 11.39
CA ARG A 442 -22.19 -5.58 12.45
C ARG A 442 -21.59 -6.83 11.80
N LEU A 443 -20.43 -7.27 12.25
CA LEU A 443 -19.85 -8.53 11.79
C LEU A 443 -20.80 -9.69 12.12
N VAL A 444 -20.99 -10.62 11.18
CA VAL A 444 -21.75 -11.84 11.42
C VAL A 444 -20.99 -12.73 12.42
N ASP A 445 -21.73 -13.29 13.37
CA ASP A 445 -21.14 -14.06 14.47
C ASP A 445 -20.42 -15.32 13.96
N GLY A 446 -19.30 -15.67 14.60
CA GLY A 446 -18.53 -16.89 14.29
C GLY A 446 -17.51 -16.74 13.16
N GLN A 447 -17.34 -15.55 12.56
CA GLN A 447 -16.31 -15.32 11.54
C GLN A 447 -14.93 -15.03 12.18
N ALA A 448 -13.94 -15.87 11.89
CA ALA A 448 -12.54 -15.62 12.24
C ALA A 448 -11.82 -14.89 11.10
N ILE A 449 -11.91 -13.56 11.09
CA ILE A 449 -11.26 -12.72 10.07
C ILE A 449 -9.78 -12.58 10.40
N LEU A 450 -8.92 -13.15 9.55
CA LEU A 450 -7.46 -13.09 9.67
C LEU A 450 -6.85 -12.37 8.47
N PRO A 451 -5.72 -11.66 8.65
CA PRO A 451 -5.02 -11.04 7.54
C PRO A 451 -4.34 -12.10 6.65
N ASN A 452 -4.47 -11.94 5.34
CA ASN A 452 -3.81 -12.74 4.32
C ASN A 452 -2.84 -11.85 3.51
N PRO A 453 -1.51 -12.01 3.69
CA PRO A 453 -0.49 -11.17 3.08
C PRO A 453 -0.19 -11.59 1.62
N LEU A 454 -1.10 -11.24 0.70
CA LEU A 454 -0.82 -11.33 -0.74
C LEU A 454 0.02 -10.12 -1.19
N PHE A 455 -0.10 -9.70 -2.45
CA PHE A 455 0.50 -8.45 -2.92
C PHE A 455 -0.01 -7.25 -2.10
N THR A 456 -1.31 -7.25 -1.78
CA THR A 456 -1.93 -6.36 -0.79
C THR A 456 -2.38 -7.18 0.44
N LEU A 457 -2.56 -6.49 1.57
CA LEU A 457 -3.06 -7.10 2.79
C LEU A 457 -4.60 -7.15 2.79
N ARG A 458 -5.15 -8.32 2.52
CA ARG A 458 -6.61 -8.54 2.46
C ARG A 458 -7.10 -9.51 3.54
N PRO A 459 -8.40 -9.56 3.84
CA PRO A 459 -8.98 -10.64 4.64
C PRO A 459 -8.75 -12.01 4.00
N ASN A 460 -8.62 -13.05 4.83
CA ASN A 460 -8.47 -14.44 4.38
C ASN A 460 -9.78 -15.06 3.85
N ILE A 461 -10.92 -14.54 4.29
CA ILE A 461 -12.26 -14.97 3.91
C ILE A 461 -13.15 -13.74 3.65
N PRO A 462 -14.25 -13.89 2.88
CA PRO A 462 -15.27 -12.85 2.76
C PRO A 462 -15.76 -12.36 4.12
N VAL A 463 -15.91 -11.04 4.27
CA VAL A 463 -16.27 -10.40 5.54
C VAL A 463 -17.76 -10.08 5.51
N HIS A 464 -18.57 -10.93 6.13
CA HIS A 464 -20.02 -10.76 6.09
C HIS A 464 -20.48 -9.85 7.21
N MET A 465 -21.27 -8.84 6.86
CA MET A 465 -21.79 -7.88 7.81
C MET A 465 -23.31 -7.74 7.67
N THR A 466 -24.00 -7.73 8.80
CA THR A 466 -25.41 -7.38 8.89
C THR A 466 -25.56 -5.86 8.91
N ILE A 467 -26.50 -5.37 8.11
CA ILE A 467 -26.80 -3.95 7.96
C ILE A 467 -27.90 -3.56 8.92
N GLU A 468 -27.69 -2.50 9.68
CA GLU A 468 -28.66 -1.94 10.61
C GLU A 468 -28.83 -0.45 10.33
N SER A 469 -30.03 -0.01 9.98
CA SER A 469 -30.28 1.41 9.69
C SER A 469 -30.11 2.27 10.94
N VAL A 470 -29.41 3.40 10.81
CA VAL A 470 -29.22 4.37 11.91
C VAL A 470 -30.49 5.23 12.02
N ALA A 471 -31.58 4.66 12.51
CA ALA A 471 -32.81 5.41 12.84
C ALA A 471 -32.79 5.98 14.27
N THR A 472 -31.80 5.61 15.09
CA THR A 472 -31.67 6.04 16.48
C THR A 472 -30.19 6.28 16.81
N PRO A 473 -29.76 7.51 17.14
CA PRO A 473 -28.37 7.80 17.47
C PRO A 473 -27.91 7.00 18.69
N GLU A 474 -26.72 6.37 18.61
CA GLU A 474 -26.05 5.83 19.80
C GLU A 474 -25.62 7.00 20.69
N ARG A 475 -26.10 7.03 21.93
CA ARG A 475 -25.69 8.07 22.88
C ARG A 475 -24.20 7.91 23.18
N TYR A 476 -23.39 8.85 22.70
CA TYR A 476 -22.02 9.00 23.19
C TYR A 476 -22.08 9.72 24.56
N PRO A 477 -21.61 9.10 25.65
CA PRO A 477 -21.60 9.78 26.95
C PRO A 477 -20.57 10.91 26.92
N THR A 478 -21.04 12.16 26.86
CA THR A 478 -20.22 13.36 26.89
C THR A 478 -19.83 13.79 28.32
N THR A 479 -20.11 12.98 29.34
CA THR A 479 -19.69 13.26 30.71
C THR A 479 -18.19 13.02 30.86
N VAL A 480 -17.42 14.09 30.72
CA VAL A 480 -16.09 14.27 31.33
C VAL A 480 -16.26 14.76 32.75
#